data_AF-A0A6B3IB53-F1
#
_entry.id   AF-A0A6B3IB53-F1
#
_cell.length_a   1.000
_cell.length_b   1.000
_cell.length_c   1.000
_cell.angle_alpha   90.00
_cell.angle_beta   90.00
_cell.angle_gamma   90.00
#
_symmetry.space_group_name_H-M   'P 1'
#
loop_
_entity.id
_entity.type
_entity.pdbx_description
1 polymer ?
#
loop_
_entity_poly.entity_id
_entity_poly.type
_entity_poly.pdbx_seq_one_letter_code
_entity_poly.pdbx_strand_id
1 'polypeptide(L)' 'DEVFDWYVELSKTTFFAGGRQAEVSGRVLGEVLDVMLRLLHPIVPFVTEALWTALTGRESIVIAEWPGDSGFRDDAAE' A
#
# COMPACT_ATOMS: atom_id res chain seq x y z
N ASP A 1 1.19 13.24 -2.51
CA ASP A 1 2.54 13.77 -2.73
C ASP A 1 3.55 12.66 -2.51
N GLU A 2 3.97 12.34 -1.29
CA GLU A 2 5.07 11.38 -1.05
C GLU A 2 4.92 9.98 -1.69
N VAL A 3 3.78 9.31 -1.50
CA VAL A 3 3.67 7.90 -1.92
C VAL A 3 3.63 7.75 -3.45
N PHE A 4 2.83 8.55 -4.14
CA PHE A 4 2.69 8.43 -5.61
C PHE A 4 3.77 9.19 -6.37
N ASP A 5 4.18 10.37 -5.89
CA ASP A 5 5.13 11.21 -6.65
C ASP A 5 6.57 10.73 -6.47
N TRP A 6 6.90 10.15 -5.31
CA TRP A 6 8.26 9.68 -5.03
C TRP A 6 8.33 8.17 -4.93
N TYR A 7 7.62 7.55 -3.97
CA TYR A 7 7.84 6.14 -3.66
C TYR A 7 7.50 5.22 -4.85
N VAL A 8 6.34 5.44 -5.48
CA VAL A 8 5.93 4.67 -6.67
C VAL A 8 6.86 4.95 -7.85
N GLU A 9 7.20 6.21 -8.11
CA GLU A 9 8.10 6.58 -9.22
C GLU A 9 9.49 5.95 -9.08
N LEU A 10 10.09 6.01 -7.88
CA LEU A 10 11.37 5.38 -7.59
C LEU A 10 11.31 3.86 -7.73
N SER A 11 10.21 3.25 -7.27
CA SER A 11 10.02 1.79 -7.30
C SER A 11 9.94 1.21 -8.71
N LYS A 12 9.55 2.01 -9.73
CA LYS A 12 9.48 1.55 -11.14
C LYS A 12 10.78 0.95 -11.64
N THR A 13 11.91 1.57 -11.31
CA THR A 13 13.24 1.08 -11.70
C THR A 13 13.52 -0.32 -11.14
N THR A 14 13.12 -0.55 -9.88
CA THR A 14 13.27 -1.84 -9.20
C THR A 14 12.35 -2.88 -9.82
N PHE A 15 11.09 -2.52 -10.13
CA PHE A 15 10.16 -3.43 -10.80
C PHE A 15 10.61 -3.82 -12.21
N PHE A 16 11.15 -2.88 -13.00
CA PHE A 16 11.68 -3.18 -14.33
C PHE A 16 12.92 -4.07 -14.30
N ALA A 17 13.76 -3.95 -13.27
CA ALA A 17 14.90 -4.82 -13.07
C ALA A 17 14.50 -6.26 -12.66
N GLY A 18 13.36 -6.42 -11.98
CA GLY A 18 12.82 -7.72 -11.58
C GLY A 18 13.61 -8.41 -10.46
N GLY A 19 13.35 -9.71 -10.29
CA GLY A 19 14.02 -10.54 -9.29
C GLY A 19 13.55 -10.28 -7.85
N ARG A 20 14.36 -10.74 -6.88
CA ARG A 20 14.00 -10.73 -5.46
C ARG A 20 13.68 -9.33 -4.92
N GLN A 21 14.42 -8.32 -5.38
CA GLN A 21 14.24 -6.93 -4.97
C GLN A 21 12.87 -6.39 -5.42
N ALA A 22 12.44 -6.72 -6.64
CA ALA A 22 11.12 -6.36 -7.13
C ALA A 22 10.00 -7.03 -6.32
N GLU A 23 10.18 -8.30 -5.95
CA GLU A 23 9.22 -9.01 -5.08
C GLU A 23 9.11 -8.36 -3.70
N VAL A 24 10.23 -7.99 -3.10
CA VAL A 24 10.27 -7.30 -1.79
C VAL A 24 9.61 -5.92 -1.89
N SER A 25 9.97 -5.11 -2.87
CA SER A 25 9.34 -3.80 -3.09
C SER A 25 7.85 -3.92 -3.37
N GLY A 26 7.42 -4.95 -4.10
CA GLY A 26 6.01 -5.23 -4.35
C GLY A 26 5.22 -5.52 -3.06
N ARG A 27 5.81 -6.26 -2.12
CA ARG A 27 5.18 -6.51 -0.81
C ARG A 27 5.03 -5.24 0.00
N VAL A 28 6.08 -4.40 0.05
CA VAL A 28 6.04 -3.14 0.81
C VAL A 28 5.03 -2.17 0.20
N LEU A 29 5.04 -2.01 -1.13
CA LEU A 29 4.05 -1.16 -1.82
C LEU A 29 2.63 -1.67 -1.62
N GLY A 30 2.42 -2.99 -1.65
CA GLY A 30 1.12 -3.62 -1.37
C GLY A 30 0.61 -3.30 0.04
N GLU A 31 1.47 -3.38 1.06
CA GLU A 31 1.12 -3.04 2.45
C GLU A 31 0.75 -1.56 2.59
N VAL A 32 1.55 -0.67 2.00
CA VAL A 32 1.29 0.77 2.02
C VAL A 32 -0.06 1.10 1.34
N LEU A 33 -0.34 0.46 0.19
CA LEU A 33 -1.62 0.63 -0.51
C LEU A 33 -2.81 0.07 0.30
N ASP A 34 -2.67 -1.08 0.96
CA ASP A 34 -3.72 -1.65 1.83
C ASP A 34 -4.14 -0.64 2.92
N VAL A 35 -3.17 -0.13 3.66
CA VAL A 35 -3.40 0.81 4.76
C VAL A 35 -4.01 2.12 4.24
N MET A 36 -3.43 2.72 3.19
CA MET A 36 -3.94 3.97 2.64
C MET A 36 -5.37 3.85 2.12
N LEU A 37 -5.71 2.77 1.42
CA LEU A 37 -7.06 2.56 0.89
C LEU A 37 -8.08 2.40 2.02
N ARG A 38 -7.74 1.67 3.09
CA ARG A 38 -8.60 1.53 4.28
C ARG A 38 -8.81 2.86 5.00
N LEU A 39 -7.76 3.68 5.12
CA LEU A 39 -7.86 5.03 5.70
C LEU A 39 -8.72 5.98 4.85
N LEU A 40 -8.65 5.88 3.52
CA LEU A 40 -9.38 6.75 2.60
C LEU A 40 -10.84 6.34 2.40
N HIS A 41 -11.18 5.08 2.71
CA HIS A 41 -12.49 4.50 2.43
C HIS A 41 -13.70 5.31 2.94
N PRO A 42 -13.69 5.90 4.16
CA PRO A 42 -14.80 6.72 4.63
C PRO A 42 -15.10 7.97 3.78
N ILE A 43 -14.15 8.41 2.94
CA ILE A 43 -14.25 9.61 2.10
C ILE A 43 -14.54 9.23 0.64
N VAL A 44 -13.89 8.17 0.13
CA VAL A 44 -13.98 7.77 -1.29
C VAL A 44 -14.36 6.29 -1.42
N PRO A 45 -15.60 5.89 -1.04
CA PRO A 45 -15.93 4.50 -0.78
C PRO A 45 -15.88 3.60 -2.02
N PHE A 46 -16.43 4.05 -3.15
CA PHE A 46 -16.54 3.19 -4.34
C PHE A 46 -15.20 2.93 -5.03
N VAL A 47 -14.33 3.94 -5.10
CA VAL A 47 -13.01 3.81 -5.71
C VAL A 47 -12.10 2.96 -4.84
N THR A 48 -12.09 3.21 -3.53
CA THR A 48 -11.25 2.45 -2.59
C THR A 48 -11.69 0.99 -2.49
N GLU A 49 -13.00 0.69 -2.54
CA GLU A 49 -13.52 -0.67 -2.62
C GLU A 49 -13.00 -1.42 -3.85
N ALA A 50 -13.13 -0.82 -5.04
CA ALA A 50 -12.70 -1.45 -6.29
C ALA A 50 -11.18 -1.70 -6.32
N LEU A 51 -10.37 -0.75 -5.83
CA LEU A 51 -8.92 -0.88 -5.80
C LEU A 51 -8.46 -1.92 -4.76
N TRP A 52 -9.07 -1.91 -3.56
CA TRP A 52 -8.66 -2.78 -2.46
C TRP A 52 -9.02 -4.24 -2.69
N THR A 53 -10.19 -4.52 -3.26
CA THR A 53 -10.58 -5.88 -3.66
C THR A 53 -9.68 -6.41 -4.78
N ALA A 54 -9.31 -5.57 -5.75
CA ALA A 54 -8.34 -5.94 -6.79
C ALA A 54 -6.93 -6.20 -6.24
N LEU A 55 -6.50 -5.43 -5.23
CA LEU A 55 -5.19 -5.56 -4.58
C LEU A 55 -5.10 -6.83 -3.73
N THR A 56 -6.12 -7.12 -2.93
CA THR A 56 -6.06 -8.13 -1.86
C THR A 56 -6.79 -9.43 -2.18
N GLY A 57 -7.71 -9.42 -3.16
CA GLY A 57 -8.61 -10.54 -3.44
C GLY A 57 -9.66 -10.81 -2.36
N ARG A 58 -9.81 -9.91 -1.38
CA ARG A 58 -10.79 -10.03 -0.29
C ARG A 58 -12.17 -9.52 -0.72
N GLU A 59 -13.19 -9.82 0.09
CA GLU A 59 -14.59 -9.57 -0.23
C GLU A 59 -14.97 -8.08 -0.26
N SER A 60 -14.72 -7.35 0.83
CA SER A 60 -15.02 -5.91 0.89
C SER A 60 -14.16 -5.19 1.93
N ILE A 61 -13.77 -3.96 1.60
CA ILE A 61 -13.02 -3.08 2.50
C ILE A 61 -13.88 -2.56 3.66
N VAL A 62 -15.21 -2.52 3.51
CA VAL A 62 -16.15 -2.06 4.54
C VAL A 62 -16.10 -2.93 5.79
N ILE A 63 -15.84 -4.23 5.63
CA ILE A 63 -15.74 -5.21 6.72
C ILE A 63 -14.28 -5.52 7.11
N ALA A 64 -13.31 -4.86 6.46
CA ALA A 64 -11.92 -4.97 6.86
C ALA A 64 -11.73 -4.32 8.24
N GLU A 65 -10.74 -4.81 9.00
CA GLU A 65 -10.36 -4.17 10.26
C GLU A 65 -9.92 -2.71 9.99
N TRP A 66 -9.91 -1.86 11.01
CA TRP A 66 -9.28 -0.55 10.87
C TRP A 66 -7.74 -0.70 10.96
N PRO A 67 -6.94 0.08 10.22
CA PRO A 67 -5.48 0.00 10.32
C PRO A 67 -4.99 0.33 11.73
N GLY A 68 -4.16 -0.56 12.29
CA GLY A 68 -3.47 -0.33 13.55
C GLY A 68 -2.06 0.21 13.34
N ASP A 69 -1.44 0.70 14.42
CA ASP A 69 -0.01 0.99 14.43
C ASP A 69 0.78 -0.32 14.25
N SER A 70 1.71 -0.34 13.30
CA SER A 70 2.57 -1.50 13.05
C SER A 70 3.61 -1.70 14.16
N GLY A 71 3.83 -0.68 15.00
CA GLY A 71 4.84 -0.69 16.06
C GLY A 71 6.27 -0.64 15.55
N PHE A 72 6.47 -0.53 14.23
CA PHE A 72 7.78 -0.41 13.62
C PHE A 72 8.23 1.05 13.63
N ARG A 73 9.37 1.31 14.25
CA ARG A 73 10.06 2.60 14.20
C ARG A 73 11.51 2.34 13.86
N ASP A 74 12.03 3.06 12.88
CA ASP A 74 13.45 3.08 12.56
C ASP A 74 14.08 4.26 13.30
N ASP A 75 14.76 3.97 14.40
CA ASP A 75 15.43 4.99 15.22
C ASP A 75 16.54 5.74 14.44
N ALA A 76 16.98 5.22 13.29
CA ALA A 76 17.99 5.85 12.44
C ALA A 76 17.40 6.76 11.34
N ALA A 77 16.07 6.88 11.25
CA ALA A 77 15.39 7.68 10.22
C ALA A 77 15.11 9.14 10.61
N GLU A 78 15.51 9.59 11.81
CA GLU A 78 15.53 11.00 12.22
C GLU A 78 16.82 11.74 11.81
#